data_AF-A0A401LZC5-F1
#
_entry.id   AF-A0A401LZC5-F1
#
_cell.length_a   1.000
_cell.length_b   1.000
_cell.length_c   1.000
_cell.angle_alpha   90.00
_cell.angle_beta   90.00
_cell.angle_gamma   90.00
#
_symmetry.space_group_name_H-M   'P 1'
#
loop_
_entity.id
_entity.type
_entity.pdbx_description
1 polymer ?
#
loop_
_entity_poly.entity_id
_entity_poly.type
_entity_poly.pdbx_seq_one_letter_code
_entity_poly.pdbx_strand_id
1 'polypeptide(L)'
;MSAIYDLFDTPNPNKDEKQPLHARIVSKGTVDKEEFLDRVHKFTGISRSLLTGAMEAFSNEARDLLAEGWTVEIGNFGFLSTSLQCPPINDKKEVRSTSIKMKNIHLRASRSFKKEVSDKMRLQRGESPIRPKKNSISRETCLTRLNLYLATHLFISRTDYCLMTGRNKKVAIIELNSFITEGIIRREGVEKLSVYIKV
;
A
#
# COMPACT_ATOMS: atom_id res chain seq x y z
N MET A 1 -5.60 22.95 6.21
CA MET A 1 -4.61 21.97 5.71
C MET A 1 -5.19 21.25 4.49
N SER A 2 -4.39 20.95 3.48
CA SER A 2 -4.79 20.26 2.23
C SER A 2 -4.42 18.77 2.25
N ALA A 3 -5.16 17.94 1.52
CA ALA A 3 -4.77 16.58 1.17
C ALA A 3 -3.85 16.60 -0.05
N ILE A 4 -2.72 15.91 0.04
CA ILE A 4 -1.73 15.87 -1.04
C ILE A 4 -2.08 14.72 -1.98
N TYR A 5 -2.02 14.96 -3.29
CA TYR A 5 -2.15 13.90 -4.29
C TYR A 5 -0.99 13.91 -5.28
N ASP A 6 -0.68 12.72 -5.79
CA ASP A 6 0.28 12.48 -6.86
C ASP A 6 -0.41 11.69 -7.99
N LEU A 7 0.14 11.76 -9.21
CA LEU A 7 -0.39 11.13 -10.41
C LEU A 7 0.40 9.85 -10.72
N PHE A 8 -0.28 8.73 -10.89
CA PHE A 8 0.34 7.43 -11.16
C PHE A 8 -0.09 6.90 -12.54
N ASP A 9 0.83 6.19 -13.20
CA ASP A 9 0.52 5.41 -14.40
C ASP A 9 -0.42 4.25 -14.03
N THR A 10 -1.47 4.02 -14.81
CA THR A 10 -2.49 3.00 -14.54
C THR A 10 -2.00 1.62 -14.99
N PRO A 11 -1.63 0.68 -14.08
CA PRO A 11 -1.00 -0.57 -14.49
C PRO A 11 -1.93 -1.40 -15.38
N ASN A 12 -1.61 -1.52 -16.68
CA ASN A 12 -2.31 -2.38 -17.63
C ASN A 12 -1.39 -3.51 -18.12
N PRO A 13 -1.86 -4.77 -18.22
CA PRO A 13 -1.12 -5.87 -18.84
C PRO A 13 -0.83 -5.69 -20.34
N ASN A 14 -1.62 -4.90 -21.08
CA ASN A 14 -1.41 -4.64 -22.51
C ASN A 14 -0.63 -3.32 -22.72
N LYS A 15 0.53 -3.38 -23.38
CA LYS A 15 1.61 -2.38 -23.32
C LYS A 15 1.60 -1.30 -24.42
N ASP A 16 0.60 -1.24 -25.28
CA ASP A 16 0.75 -0.50 -26.55
C ASP A 16 0.17 0.93 -26.57
N GLU A 17 -0.49 1.41 -25.51
CA GLU A 17 -1.00 2.79 -25.45
C GLU A 17 -0.48 3.59 -24.25
N LYS A 18 -0.21 4.89 -24.46
CA LYS A 18 0.09 5.85 -23.39
C LYS A 18 -1.10 5.91 -22.43
N GLN A 19 -0.95 5.28 -21.27
CA GLN A 19 -2.03 5.15 -20.29
C GLN A 19 -2.39 6.49 -19.64
N PRO A 20 -3.68 6.72 -19.33
CA PRO A 20 -4.09 7.88 -18.55
C PRO A 20 -3.52 7.79 -17.13
N LEU A 21 -3.06 8.93 -16.63
CA LEU A 21 -2.62 9.09 -15.25
C LEU A 21 -3.84 9.12 -14.31
N HIS A 22 -3.76 8.45 -13.17
CA HIS A 22 -4.77 8.53 -12.11
C HIS A 22 -4.22 9.16 -10.84
N ALA A 23 -5.03 10.00 -10.19
CA ALA A 23 -4.65 10.62 -8.93
C ALA A 23 -4.72 9.61 -7.77
N ARG A 24 -3.71 9.63 -6.89
CA ARG A 24 -3.72 8.92 -5.61
C ARG A 24 -3.37 9.88 -4.49
N ILE A 25 -4.02 9.71 -3.34
CA ILE A 25 -3.68 10.43 -2.12
C ILE A 25 -2.28 10.01 -1.66
N VAL A 26 -1.43 10.99 -1.38
CA VAL A 26 -0.17 10.80 -0.66
C VAL A 26 -0.50 10.81 0.82
N SER A 27 -0.40 9.64 1.46
CA SER A 27 -0.70 9.50 2.89
C SER A 27 0.23 10.37 3.73
N LYS A 28 -0.33 11.07 4.72
CA LYS A 28 0.43 11.82 5.73
C LYS A 28 0.91 10.95 6.90
N GLY A 29 0.49 9.69 6.94
CA GLY A 29 0.63 8.81 8.09
C GLY A 29 -0.73 8.28 8.56
N THR A 30 -0.70 7.47 9.62
CA THR A 30 -1.88 6.90 10.26
C THR A 30 -2.06 7.56 11.62
N VAL A 31 -3.24 8.12 11.88
CA VAL A 31 -3.64 8.56 13.23
C VAL A 31 -4.09 7.31 13.98
N ASP A 32 -3.45 7.01 15.10
CA ASP A 32 -3.78 5.83 15.91
C ASP A 32 -5.02 6.06 16.81
N LYS A 33 -5.41 5.02 17.57
CA LYS A 33 -6.56 5.06 18.49
C LYS A 33 -6.42 6.20 19.49
N GLU A 34 -5.28 6.28 20.17
CA GLU A 34 -5.08 7.24 21.27
C GLU A 34 -5.05 8.67 20.74
N GLU A 35 -4.36 8.92 19.63
CA GLU A 35 -4.33 10.24 19.00
C GLU A 35 -5.72 10.66 18.50
N PHE A 36 -6.50 9.74 17.93
CA PHE A 36 -7.86 10.03 17.50
C PHE A 36 -8.76 10.41 18.68
N LEU A 37 -8.74 9.62 19.76
CA LEU A 37 -9.51 9.88 20.98
C LEU A 37 -9.07 11.19 21.65
N ASP A 38 -7.77 11.49 21.65
CA ASP A 38 -7.22 12.75 22.14
C ASP A 38 -7.77 13.96 21.40
N ARG A 39 -7.86 13.88 20.07
CA ARG A 39 -8.43 14.96 19.25
C ARG A 39 -9.92 15.16 19.55
N VAL A 40 -10.67 14.07 19.73
CA VAL A 40 -12.10 14.13 20.11
C VAL A 40 -12.27 14.73 21.51
N HIS A 41 -11.48 14.27 22.49
CA HIS A 41 -11.50 14.81 23.85
C HIS A 41 -11.21 16.32 23.85
N LYS A 42 -10.17 16.77 23.15
CA LYS A 42 -9.81 18.21 23.07
C LYS A 42 -10.91 19.05 22.42
N PHE A 43 -11.63 18.51 21.44
CA PHE A 43 -12.68 19.23 20.75
C PHE A 43 -14.03 19.24 21.49
N THR A 44 -14.35 18.16 22.23
CA THR A 44 -15.68 17.97 22.84
C THR A 44 -15.70 18.13 24.36
N GLY A 45 -14.54 18.02 25.03
CA GLY A 45 -14.43 17.95 26.49
C GLY A 45 -14.80 16.59 27.11
N ILE A 46 -15.25 15.61 26.32
CA ILE A 46 -15.65 14.29 26.83
C ILE A 46 -14.43 13.55 27.36
N SER A 47 -14.50 12.97 28.56
CA SER A 47 -13.38 12.24 29.16
C SER A 47 -12.86 11.09 28.27
N ARG A 48 -11.54 10.92 28.25
CA ARG A 48 -10.88 9.85 27.46
C ARG A 48 -11.36 8.46 27.86
N SER A 49 -11.54 8.21 29.16
CA SER A 49 -12.04 6.94 29.68
C SER A 49 -13.43 6.61 29.14
N LEU A 50 -14.33 7.61 29.11
CA LEU A 50 -15.66 7.42 28.57
C LEU A 50 -15.65 7.18 27.06
N LEU A 51 -14.85 7.95 26.30
CA LEU A 51 -14.73 7.74 24.85
C LEU A 51 -14.16 6.35 24.52
N THR A 52 -13.16 5.91 25.28
CA THR A 52 -12.55 4.59 25.11
C THR A 52 -13.56 3.48 25.43
N GLY A 53 -14.25 3.57 26.57
CA GLY A 53 -15.26 2.61 26.99
C GLY A 53 -16.45 2.56 26.02
N ALA A 54 -16.92 3.70 25.53
CA ALA A 54 -17.99 3.76 24.53
C ALA A 54 -17.57 3.12 23.21
N MET A 55 -16.36 3.40 22.72
CA MET A 55 -15.86 2.81 21.48
C MET A 55 -15.74 1.28 21.59
N GLU A 56 -15.28 0.76 22.73
CA GLU A 56 -15.22 -0.68 23.00
C GLU A 56 -16.61 -1.30 23.14
N ALA A 57 -17.55 -0.63 23.81
CA ALA A 57 -18.94 -1.07 23.92
C ALA A 57 -19.62 -1.17 22.55
N PHE A 58 -19.49 -0.14 21.69
CA PHE A 58 -20.01 -0.19 20.32
C PHE A 58 -19.40 -1.31 19.51
N SER A 59 -18.09 -1.55 19.64
CA SER A 59 -17.42 -2.64 18.96
C SER A 59 -17.92 -4.02 19.40
N ASN A 60 -18.18 -4.20 20.69
CA ASN A 60 -18.69 -5.46 21.24
C ASN A 60 -20.11 -5.73 20.77
N GLU A 61 -21.00 -4.75 20.88
CA GLU A 61 -22.39 -4.90 20.43
C GLU A 61 -22.47 -5.13 18.92
N ALA A 62 -21.70 -4.38 18.13
CA ALA A 62 -21.67 -4.56 16.68
C ALA A 62 -21.17 -5.96 16.30
N ARG A 63 -20.19 -6.52 17.03
CA ARG A 63 -19.70 -7.89 16.79
C ARG A 63 -20.83 -8.90 16.97
N ASP A 64 -21.60 -8.78 18.05
CA ASP A 64 -22.62 -9.77 18.41
C ASP A 64 -23.80 -9.67 17.42
N LEU A 65 -24.25 -8.45 17.07
CA LEU A 65 -25.27 -8.22 16.04
C LEU A 65 -24.85 -8.72 14.65
N LEU A 66 -23.60 -8.51 14.24
CA LEU A 66 -23.09 -9.02 12.96
C LEU A 66 -23.03 -10.55 12.93
N ALA A 67 -22.76 -11.19 14.08
CA ALA A 67 -22.76 -12.65 14.20
C ALA A 67 -24.17 -13.23 14.07
N GLU A 68 -25.19 -12.50 14.52
CA GLU A 68 -26.61 -12.81 14.32
C GLU A 68 -27.11 -12.55 12.89
N GLY A 69 -26.29 -11.90 12.04
CA GLY A 69 -26.63 -11.59 10.66
C GLY A 69 -27.30 -10.23 10.45
N TRP A 70 -27.35 -9.38 11.49
CA TRP A 70 -27.81 -8.00 11.35
C TRP A 70 -26.80 -7.14 10.58
N THR A 71 -27.31 -6.09 9.94
CA THR A 71 -26.49 -4.99 9.43
C THR A 71 -26.54 -3.86 10.45
N VAL A 72 -25.39 -3.39 10.92
CA VAL A 72 -25.29 -2.37 11.97
C VAL A 72 -25.02 -1.01 11.35
N GLU A 73 -25.88 -0.04 11.61
CA GLU A 73 -25.67 1.36 11.25
C GLU A 73 -24.94 2.09 12.37
N ILE A 74 -23.75 2.63 12.09
CA ILE A 74 -22.94 3.41 13.03
C ILE A 74 -23.13 4.90 12.73
N GLY A 75 -24.31 5.41 13.08
CA GLY A 75 -24.70 6.81 12.90
C GLY A 75 -24.28 7.37 11.53
N ASN A 76 -23.67 8.56 11.52
CA ASN A 76 -23.24 9.17 10.27
C ASN A 76 -22.08 8.44 9.58
N PHE A 77 -21.32 7.56 10.24
CA PHE A 77 -20.19 6.88 9.60
C PHE A 77 -20.66 5.95 8.48
N GLY A 78 -21.72 5.18 8.70
CA GLY A 78 -22.30 4.27 7.70
C GLY A 78 -22.62 2.90 8.27
N PHE A 79 -22.41 1.85 7.47
CA PHE A 79 -22.94 0.51 7.74
C PHE A 79 -21.82 -0.53 7.85
N LEU A 80 -21.96 -1.44 8.82
CA LEU A 80 -21.23 -2.69 8.91
C LEU A 80 -22.13 -3.84 8.48
N SER A 81 -21.63 -4.70 7.59
CA SER A 81 -22.33 -5.92 7.19
C SER A 81 -21.37 -7.08 7.02
N THR A 82 -21.85 -8.32 7.21
CA THR A 82 -21.06 -9.52 6.96
C THR A 82 -21.30 -10.07 5.56
N SER A 83 -20.30 -10.74 4.99
CA SER A 83 -20.45 -11.56 3.79
C SER A 83 -20.02 -12.98 4.08
N LEU A 84 -20.61 -13.92 3.36
CA LEU A 84 -20.37 -15.35 3.51
C LEU A 84 -19.62 -15.90 2.29
N GLN A 85 -18.85 -16.95 2.50
CA GLN A 85 -18.19 -17.73 1.47
C GLN A 85 -18.74 -19.16 1.51
N CYS A 86 -19.05 -19.66 0.32
CA CYS A 86 -19.45 -21.04 0.08
C CYS A 86 -18.38 -21.71 -0.80
N PRO A 87 -18.06 -23.00 -0.59
CA PRO A 87 -17.31 -23.79 -1.56
C PRO A 87 -18.05 -23.86 -2.90
N PRO A 88 -17.35 -24.13 -4.02
CA PRO A 88 -17.96 -24.30 -5.32
C PRO A 88 -18.88 -25.53 -5.30
N ILE A 89 -20.15 -25.32 -5.60
CA ILE A 89 -21.24 -26.30 -5.56
C ILE A 89 -22.10 -26.14 -6.81
N ASN A 90 -22.62 -27.25 -7.33
CA ASN A 90 -23.45 -27.24 -8.53
C ASN A 90 -24.95 -27.42 -8.21
N ASP A 91 -25.30 -27.97 -7.05
CA ASP A 91 -26.67 -28.11 -6.57
C ASP A 91 -26.83 -27.50 -5.16
N LYS A 92 -27.96 -26.81 -4.93
CA LYS A 92 -28.31 -26.20 -3.64
C LYS A 92 -28.51 -27.25 -2.54
N LYS A 93 -28.85 -28.49 -2.90
CA LYS A 93 -29.09 -29.60 -1.95
C LYS A 93 -27.81 -30.15 -1.32
N GLU A 94 -26.65 -29.87 -1.90
CA GLU A 94 -25.35 -30.32 -1.38
C GLU A 94 -24.81 -29.42 -0.25
N VAL A 95 -25.45 -28.29 -0.01
CA VAL A 95 -24.98 -27.28 0.96
C VAL A 95 -25.38 -27.66 2.37
N ARG A 96 -24.38 -28.00 3.18
CA ARG A 96 -24.52 -28.06 4.63
C ARG A 96 -24.18 -26.70 5.24
N SER A 97 -24.89 -26.30 6.29
CA SER A 97 -24.62 -25.06 7.03
C SER A 97 -23.18 -24.98 7.54
N THR A 98 -22.58 -26.14 7.89
CA THR A 98 -21.17 -26.26 8.30
C THR A 98 -20.15 -25.95 7.20
N SER A 99 -20.57 -25.97 5.93
CA SER A 99 -19.73 -25.64 4.79
C SER A 99 -19.69 -24.14 4.49
N ILE A 100 -20.62 -23.36 5.04
CA ILE A 100 -20.68 -21.91 4.86
C ILE A 100 -19.84 -21.25 5.94
N LYS A 101 -18.93 -20.35 5.53
CA LYS A 101 -18.07 -19.61 6.45
C LYS A 101 -18.25 -18.12 6.27
N MET A 102 -18.04 -17.37 7.36
CA MET A 102 -17.90 -15.92 7.28
C MET A 102 -16.66 -15.59 6.42
N LYS A 103 -16.86 -14.73 5.41
CA LYS A 103 -15.82 -14.30 4.46
C LYS A 103 -15.16 -13.01 4.90
N ASN A 104 -15.95 -11.97 5.15
CA ASN A 104 -15.46 -10.65 5.48
C ASN A 104 -16.53 -9.79 6.18
N ILE A 105 -16.08 -8.73 6.89
CA ILE A 105 -16.93 -7.61 7.30
C ILE A 105 -16.68 -6.45 6.34
N HIS A 106 -17.76 -5.86 5.85
CA HIS A 106 -17.73 -4.70 4.98
C HIS A 106 -18.10 -3.45 5.76
N LEU A 107 -17.19 -2.47 5.79
CA LEU A 107 -17.49 -1.12 6.26
C LEU A 107 -17.83 -0.23 5.06
N ARG A 108 -19.09 0.17 4.96
CA ARG A 108 -19.58 1.06 3.90
C ARG A 108 -19.86 2.43 4.49
N ALA A 109 -19.04 3.42 4.11
CA ALA A 109 -19.29 4.80 4.48
C ALA A 109 -20.64 5.32 3.91
N SER A 110 -21.40 6.05 4.74
CA SER A 110 -22.69 6.64 4.36
C SER A 110 -22.52 7.67 3.24
N ARG A 111 -23.60 7.96 2.50
CA ARG A 111 -23.58 8.96 1.42
C ARG A 111 -23.33 10.37 1.96
N SER A 112 -23.95 10.72 3.09
CA SER A 112 -23.76 12.01 3.76
C SER A 112 -22.30 12.19 4.21
N PHE A 113 -21.70 11.18 4.83
CA PHE A 113 -20.31 11.24 5.27
C PHE A 113 -19.33 11.41 4.11
N LYS A 114 -19.51 10.67 3.02
CA LYS A 114 -18.68 10.85 1.80
C LYS A 114 -18.78 12.26 1.25
N LYS A 115 -19.99 12.83 1.24
CA LYS A 115 -20.22 14.20 0.79
C LYS A 115 -19.51 15.21 1.70
N GLU A 116 -19.68 15.12 3.00
CA GLU A 116 -19.02 16.01 3.96
C GLU A 116 -17.48 15.96 3.89
N VAL A 117 -16.92 14.77 3.70
CA VAL A 117 -15.47 14.61 3.49
C VAL A 117 -15.05 15.30 2.20
N SER A 118 -15.77 15.08 1.11
CA SER A 118 -15.51 15.72 -0.18
C SER A 118 -15.58 17.25 -0.09
N ASP A 119 -16.58 17.79 0.60
CA ASP A 119 -16.80 19.24 0.76
C ASP A 119 -15.68 19.89 1.60
N LYS A 120 -15.14 19.17 2.60
CA LYS A 120 -14.01 19.63 3.43
C LYS A 120 -12.65 19.43 2.76
N MET A 121 -12.55 18.56 1.75
CA MET A 121 -11.28 18.17 1.14
C MET A 121 -10.73 19.28 0.24
N ARG A 122 -9.53 19.76 0.56
CA ARG A 122 -8.76 20.66 -0.32
C ARG A 122 -7.58 19.92 -0.90
N LEU A 123 -7.55 19.74 -2.21
CA LEU A 123 -6.49 19.00 -2.90
C LEU A 123 -5.32 19.91 -3.25
N GLN A 124 -4.10 19.43 -2.99
CA GLN A 124 -2.88 20.05 -3.44
C GLN A 124 -2.00 19.02 -4.12
N ARG A 125 -1.45 19.35 -5.29
CA ARG A 125 -0.50 18.48 -5.96
C ARG A 125 0.83 18.50 -5.20
N GLY A 126 1.37 17.33 -4.91
CA GLY A 126 2.68 17.19 -4.30
C GLY A 126 3.30 15.85 -4.67
N GLU A 127 4.62 15.81 -4.75
CA GLU A 127 5.33 14.58 -5.06
C GLU A 127 5.29 13.65 -3.85
N SER A 128 4.98 12.36 -4.07
CA SER A 128 5.10 11.38 -3.01
C SER A 128 6.58 11.23 -2.62
N PRO A 129 6.96 11.32 -1.34
CA PRO A 129 8.33 11.09 -0.90
C PRO A 129 8.80 9.65 -1.18
N ILE A 130 7.86 8.73 -1.42
CA ILE A 130 8.10 7.32 -1.74
C ILE A 130 8.16 7.09 -3.26
N ARG A 131 7.87 8.12 -4.08
CA ARG A 131 8.04 8.04 -5.53
C ARG A 131 9.54 7.82 -5.79
N PRO A 132 9.95 6.71 -6.44
CA PRO A 132 11.29 6.63 -6.96
C PRO A 132 11.43 7.78 -7.97
N LYS A 133 12.34 8.72 -7.72
CA LYS A 133 12.65 9.78 -8.68
C LYS A 133 12.93 9.11 -10.02
N LYS A 134 12.02 9.28 -10.98
CA LYS A 134 12.26 8.86 -12.37
C LYS A 134 13.50 9.66 -12.78
N ASN A 135 14.62 8.98 -12.96
CA ASN A 135 15.86 9.51 -13.53
C ASN A 135 16.67 10.47 -12.63
N SER A 136 17.36 9.98 -11.60
CA SER A 136 18.46 10.80 -11.05
C SER A 136 19.78 10.64 -11.83
N ILE A 137 19.99 9.53 -12.54
CA ILE A 137 21.29 9.24 -13.17
C ILE A 137 21.13 8.41 -14.45
N SER A 138 21.79 8.81 -15.54
CA SER A 138 21.77 8.07 -16.81
C SER A 138 22.39 6.68 -16.66
N ARG A 139 22.03 5.77 -17.57
CA ARG A 139 22.58 4.41 -17.63
C ARG A 139 24.11 4.42 -17.75
N GLU A 140 24.63 5.32 -18.57
CA GLU A 140 26.07 5.51 -18.78
C GLU A 140 26.77 5.89 -17.47
N THR A 141 26.23 6.86 -16.72
CA THR A 141 26.81 7.23 -15.44
C THR A 141 26.73 6.08 -14.42
N CYS A 142 25.68 5.26 -14.46
CA CYS A 142 25.59 4.05 -13.61
C CYS A 142 26.69 3.04 -13.96
N LEU A 143 26.97 2.83 -15.25
CA LEU A 143 28.05 1.98 -15.73
C LEU A 143 29.42 2.53 -15.35
N THR A 144 29.65 3.84 -15.48
CA THR A 144 30.91 4.48 -15.06
C THR A 144 31.15 4.29 -13.56
N ARG A 145 30.12 4.49 -12.73
CA ARG A 145 30.21 4.29 -11.28
C ARG A 145 30.43 2.83 -10.91
N LEU A 146 29.75 1.90 -11.60
CA LEU A 146 29.93 0.46 -11.40
C LEU A 146 31.38 0.03 -11.72
N ASN A 147 31.93 0.49 -12.84
CA ASN A 147 33.31 0.20 -13.23
C ASN A 147 34.33 0.79 -12.25
N LEU A 148 34.11 2.02 -11.78
CA LEU A 148 34.95 2.65 -10.76
C LEU A 148 34.91 1.87 -9.43
N TYR A 149 33.71 1.40 -9.05
CA TYR A 149 33.53 0.61 -7.83
C TYR A 149 34.23 -0.74 -7.94
N LEU A 150 34.06 -1.46 -9.06
CA LEU A 150 34.72 -2.74 -9.30
C LEU A 150 36.22 -2.64 -9.54
N ALA A 151 36.75 -1.44 -9.82
CA ALA A 151 38.21 -1.21 -9.85
C ALA A 151 38.82 -1.18 -8.44
N THR A 152 38.03 -0.85 -7.42
CA THR A 152 38.47 -0.73 -6.02
C THR A 152 37.98 -1.88 -5.15
N HIS A 153 36.90 -2.57 -5.55
CA HIS A 153 36.26 -3.64 -4.81
C HIS A 153 36.15 -4.91 -5.64
N LEU A 154 36.45 -6.07 -5.04
CA LEU A 154 36.41 -7.38 -5.69
C LEU A 154 35.02 -7.77 -6.21
N PHE A 155 33.96 -7.33 -5.55
CA PHE A 155 32.58 -7.62 -5.92
C PHE A 155 31.63 -6.51 -5.49
N ILE A 156 30.43 -6.52 -6.07
CA ILE A 156 29.34 -5.64 -5.68
C ILE A 156 28.07 -6.43 -5.43
N SER A 157 27.36 -6.13 -4.33
CA SER A 157 26.03 -6.68 -4.10
C SER A 157 24.95 -5.81 -4.76
N ARG A 158 23.76 -6.39 -4.99
CA ARG A 158 22.60 -5.61 -5.43
C ARG A 158 22.31 -4.43 -4.49
N THR A 159 22.51 -4.60 -3.19
CA THR A 159 22.21 -3.56 -2.19
C THR A 159 23.18 -2.39 -2.33
N ASP A 160 24.47 -2.68 -2.51
CA ASP A 160 25.50 -1.67 -2.71
C ASP A 160 25.30 -0.93 -4.02
N TYR A 161 24.92 -1.65 -5.07
CA TYR A 161 24.55 -1.03 -6.35
C TYR A 161 23.36 -0.09 -6.21
N CYS A 162 22.28 -0.50 -5.51
CA CYS A 162 21.15 0.38 -5.22
C CYS A 162 21.56 1.62 -4.44
N LEU A 163 22.43 1.48 -3.43
CA LEU A 163 22.92 2.58 -2.62
C LEU A 163 23.72 3.59 -3.46
N MET A 164 24.64 3.09 -4.29
CA MET A 164 25.51 3.89 -5.13
C MET A 164 24.78 4.63 -6.25
N THR A 165 23.75 4.01 -6.81
CA THR A 165 22.99 4.55 -7.96
C THR A 165 21.68 5.22 -7.57
N GLY A 166 21.24 5.08 -6.31
CA GLY A 166 19.92 5.53 -5.86
C GLY A 166 18.76 4.81 -6.54
N ARG A 167 19.03 3.67 -7.21
CA ARG A 167 18.02 2.91 -7.95
C ARG A 167 17.20 2.06 -7.00
N ASN A 168 15.90 1.94 -7.29
CA ASN A 168 15.04 1.01 -6.58
C ASN A 168 15.44 -0.45 -6.94
N LYS A 169 15.22 -1.39 -6.01
CA LYS A 169 15.64 -2.79 -6.11
C LYS A 169 15.23 -3.47 -7.43
N LYS A 170 14.02 -3.19 -7.93
CA LYS A 170 13.53 -3.75 -9.20
C LYS A 170 14.32 -3.21 -10.41
N VAL A 171 14.58 -1.90 -10.44
CA VAL A 171 15.31 -1.25 -11.54
C VAL A 171 16.78 -1.67 -11.54
N ALA A 172 17.39 -1.75 -10.36
CA ALA A 172 18.75 -2.24 -10.19
C ALA A 172 18.95 -3.66 -10.74
N ILE A 173 18.00 -4.57 -10.50
CA ILE A 173 18.06 -5.94 -11.05
C ILE A 173 18.02 -5.94 -12.58
N ILE A 174 17.13 -5.13 -13.17
CA ILE A 174 17.02 -5.03 -14.64
C ILE A 174 18.34 -4.51 -15.24
N GLU A 175 18.93 -3.47 -14.65
CA GLU A 175 20.21 -2.91 -15.12
C GLU A 175 21.37 -3.88 -14.94
N LEU A 176 21.51 -4.53 -13.78
CA LEU A 176 22.56 -5.51 -13.53
C LEU A 176 22.44 -6.72 -14.48
N ASN A 177 21.22 -7.20 -14.75
CA ASN A 177 21.00 -8.25 -15.73
C ASN A 177 21.37 -7.79 -17.15
N SER A 178 21.10 -6.54 -17.51
CA SER A 178 21.52 -5.97 -18.79
C SER A 178 23.05 -5.92 -18.92
N PHE A 179 23.76 -5.58 -17.85
CA PHE A 179 25.23 -5.58 -17.85
C PHE A 179 25.84 -6.99 -17.91
N ILE A 180 25.13 -8.00 -17.39
CA ILE A 180 25.50 -9.41 -17.57
C ILE A 180 25.35 -9.82 -19.03
N THR A 181 24.23 -9.48 -19.67
CA THR A 181 24.01 -9.79 -21.09
C THR A 181 25.00 -9.09 -22.01
N GLU A 182 25.51 -7.93 -21.60
CA GLU A 182 26.56 -7.17 -22.32
C GLU A 182 27.99 -7.66 -22.02
N GLY A 183 28.16 -8.65 -21.14
CA GLY A 183 29.47 -9.22 -20.81
C GLY A 183 30.36 -8.33 -19.94
N ILE A 184 29.80 -7.31 -19.28
CA ILE A 184 30.56 -6.36 -18.44
C ILE A 184 30.83 -6.95 -17.06
N ILE A 185 29.83 -7.65 -16.51
CA ILE A 185 29.88 -8.28 -15.18
C ILE A 185 29.34 -9.70 -15.27
N ARG A 186 29.79 -10.57 -14.37
CA ARG A 186 29.23 -11.91 -14.15
C ARG A 186 28.61 -12.01 -12.77
N ARG A 187 27.54 -12.81 -12.66
CA ARG A 187 26.85 -13.08 -11.40
C ARG A 187 27.41 -14.34 -10.77
N GLU A 188 27.80 -14.24 -9.50
CA GLU A 188 28.18 -15.38 -8.67
C GLU A 188 27.27 -15.47 -7.44
N GLY A 189 27.03 -16.68 -6.94
CA GLY A 189 26.22 -16.93 -5.73
C GLY A 189 24.72 -17.11 -5.98
N VAL A 190 24.03 -17.61 -4.95
CA VAL A 190 22.65 -18.11 -5.02
C VAL A 190 21.67 -17.10 -4.43
N GLU A 191 20.59 -16.81 -5.18
CA GLU A 191 19.45 -15.98 -4.78
C GLU A 191 19.78 -14.66 -4.03
N LYS A 192 19.69 -14.67 -2.69
CA LYS A 192 19.86 -13.50 -1.81
C LYS A 192 21.33 -13.14 -1.58
N LEU A 193 22.25 -14.07 -1.84
CA LEU A 193 23.69 -13.90 -1.70
C LEU A 193 24.38 -13.70 -3.07
N SER A 194 23.62 -13.33 -4.10
CA SER A 194 24.20 -13.05 -5.41
C SER A 194 25.04 -11.77 -5.38
N VAL A 195 26.29 -11.91 -5.79
CA VAL A 195 27.27 -10.85 -5.99
C VAL A 195 27.61 -10.75 -7.47
N TYR A 196 28.03 -9.57 -7.89
CA TYR A 196 28.42 -9.30 -9.27
C TYR A 196 29.89 -8.91 -9.28
N ILE A 197 30.66 -9.50 -10.19
CA ILE A 197 32.09 -9.26 -10.34
C ILE A 197 32.42 -8.92 -11.79
N LYS A 198 33.52 -8.20 -11.99
CA LYS A 198 33.98 -7.86 -13.33
C LYS A 198 34.40 -9.13 -14.09
N VAL A 199 34.06 -9.18 -15.38
CA VAL A 199 34.54 -10.22 -16.31
C VAL A 199 35.97 -9.92 -16.72
#